data_AF-A0A7X0DJY8-F1
#
_entry.id   AF-A0A7X0DJY8-F1
#
_cell.length_a   1.000
_cell.length_b   1.000
_cell.length_c   1.000
_cell.angle_alpha   90.00
_cell.angle_beta   90.00
_cell.angle_gamma   90.00
#
_symmetry.space_group_name_H-M   'P 1'
#
loop_
_entity.id
_entity.type
_entity.pdbx_description
1 polymer ?
#
loop_
_entity_poly.entity_id
_entity_poly.type
_entity_poly.pdbx_seq_one_letter_code
_entity_poly.pdbx_strand_id
1 'polypeptide(L)'
;MKNILLFVILLFFSCKEFNYSDIRRRPSKLLNSSNRNKEPKMAFIDSLNDDQKEALFFLEQVVLDSNPDKFNQIFNLNEVKIKEMLATVVKCLQAKRKAKMDLESSNDPNVANAKQQLLQVEKTYIENLRQSFVTTKSIEEACNLVKNYDASASF
;
A
#
# COMPACT_ATOMS: atom_id res chain seq x y z
N MET A 1 8.11 7.37 30.88
CA MET A 1 8.41 7.14 29.45
C MET A 1 8.48 5.63 29.14
N LYS A 2 7.37 4.90 29.30
CA LYS A 2 7.32 3.43 29.05
C LYS A 2 6.18 3.02 28.09
N ASN A 3 5.23 3.91 27.80
CA ASN A 3 4.04 3.58 27.00
C ASN A 3 4.23 3.79 25.49
N ILE A 4 5.22 4.58 25.06
CA ILE A 4 5.49 4.83 23.63
C ILE A 4 6.19 3.62 23.00
N LEU A 5 7.05 2.92 23.76
CA LEU A 5 7.76 1.74 23.27
C LEU A 5 6.81 0.55 23.03
N LEU A 6 5.75 0.41 23.83
CA LEU A 6 4.71 -0.60 23.63
C LEU A 6 3.87 -0.36 22.38
N PHE A 7 3.62 0.90 22.00
CA PHE A 7 2.89 1.23 20.78
C PHE A 7 3.68 0.90 19.51
N VAL A 8 4.99 1.16 19.52
CA VAL A 8 5.89 0.81 18.41
C VAL A 8 6.05 -0.71 18.30
N ILE A 9 6.15 -1.42 19.42
CA ILE A 9 6.23 -2.89 19.44
C ILE A 9 4.91 -3.54 18.99
N LEU A 10 3.74 -3.00 19.33
CA LEU A 10 2.45 -3.48 18.82
C LEU A 10 2.31 -3.27 17.30
N LEU A 11 2.80 -2.15 16.76
CA LEU A 11 2.86 -1.94 15.30
C LEU A 11 3.79 -2.96 14.61
N PHE A 12 4.89 -3.37 15.25
CA PHE A 12 5.77 -4.41 14.72
C PHE A 12 5.21 -5.84 14.86
N PHE A 13 4.34 -6.12 15.83
CA PHE A 13 3.72 -7.45 15.97
C PHE A 13 2.47 -7.64 15.09
N SER A 14 1.75 -6.57 14.75
CA SER A 14 0.76 -6.64 13.66
C SER A 14 1.42 -7.00 12.32
N CYS A 15 2.72 -6.71 12.13
CA CYS A 15 3.50 -7.09 10.95
C CYS A 15 3.84 -8.58 10.85
N LYS A 16 3.52 -9.43 11.85
CA LYS A 16 3.77 -10.88 11.77
C LYS A 16 2.55 -11.70 11.28
N GLU A 17 1.36 -11.10 11.27
CA GLU A 17 0.12 -11.70 10.73
C GLU A 17 -0.33 -11.10 9.41
N PHE A 18 0.45 -10.20 8.82
CA PHE A 18 0.46 -10.08 7.37
C PHE A 18 1.19 -11.31 6.84
N ASN A 19 0.43 -12.32 6.44
CA ASN A 19 0.96 -13.48 5.74
C ASN A 19 1.44 -13.05 4.34
N TYR A 20 2.54 -12.30 4.29
CA TYR A 20 3.31 -11.98 3.08
C TYR A 20 4.21 -13.16 2.69
N SER A 21 3.75 -14.41 2.88
CA SER A 21 4.54 -15.58 2.46
C SER A 21 4.67 -15.67 0.92
N ASP A 22 3.83 -14.95 0.17
CA ASP A 22 3.93 -14.83 -1.29
C ASP A 22 4.76 -13.63 -1.78
N ILE A 23 5.07 -12.64 -0.92
CA ILE A 23 5.99 -11.56 -1.29
C ILE A 23 7.37 -11.98 -0.84
N ARG A 24 8.11 -12.61 -1.75
CA ARG A 24 9.49 -13.07 -1.60
C ARG A 24 10.31 -12.01 -0.87
N ARG A 25 10.51 -12.21 0.43
CA ARG A 25 11.28 -11.34 1.33
C ARG A 25 12.74 -11.30 0.88
N ARG A 26 13.05 -10.48 -0.10
CA ARG A 26 14.41 -10.07 -0.42
C ARG A 26 14.68 -8.81 0.41
N PRO A 27 15.78 -8.72 1.17
CA PRO A 27 16.12 -7.49 1.86
C PRO A 27 16.28 -6.41 0.79
N SER A 28 15.33 -5.47 0.74
CA SER A 28 15.44 -4.28 -0.07
C SER A 28 16.71 -3.58 0.38
N LYS A 29 17.72 -3.56 -0.50
CA LYS A 29 18.87 -2.67 -0.34
C LYS A 29 18.29 -1.26 -0.18
N LEU A 30 18.26 -0.80 1.06
CA LEU A 30 17.90 0.56 1.39
C LEU A 30 18.88 1.47 0.64
N LEU A 31 18.35 2.20 -0.34
CA LEU A 31 18.80 3.55 -0.72
C LEU A 31 20.26 3.78 -1.15
N ASN A 32 20.92 2.88 -1.89
CA ASN A 32 22.21 3.20 -2.52
C ASN A 32 22.25 2.92 -4.02
N SER A 33 21.79 3.89 -4.83
CA SER A 33 22.19 4.06 -6.23
C SER A 33 22.04 5.53 -6.68
N SER A 34 23.17 6.15 -7.08
CA SER A 34 23.35 7.28 -8.01
C SER A 34 22.58 8.62 -7.85
N ASN A 35 22.96 9.38 -6.83
CA ASN A 35 23.45 10.77 -6.80
C ASN A 35 23.00 11.97 -7.70
N ARG A 36 21.83 12.04 -8.36
CA ARG A 36 21.34 13.36 -8.87
C ARG A 36 19.87 13.75 -8.62
N ASN A 37 18.98 12.81 -8.27
CA ASN A 37 17.54 13.09 -8.08
C ASN A 37 17.01 12.77 -6.66
N LYS A 38 17.89 12.58 -5.66
CA LYS A 38 17.48 12.15 -4.30
C LYS A 38 16.75 13.24 -3.51
N GLU A 39 17.16 14.50 -3.63
CA GLU A 39 16.60 15.61 -2.84
C GLU A 39 15.09 15.86 -3.08
N PRO A 40 14.60 16.00 -4.32
CA PRO A 40 13.18 16.25 -4.56
C PRO A 40 12.29 15.06 -4.17
N LYS A 41 12.77 13.82 -4.34
CA LYS A 41 12.05 12.62 -3.92
C LYS A 41 11.92 12.52 -2.40
N MET A 42 12.98 12.82 -1.65
CA MET A 42 12.96 12.84 -0.18
C MET A 42 12.03 13.95 0.34
N ALA A 43 12.15 15.17 -0.18
CA ALA A 43 11.32 16.31 0.23
C ALA A 43 9.81 16.05 0.00
N PHE A 44 9.45 15.40 -1.12
CA PHE A 44 8.07 14.99 -1.37
C PHE A 44 7.60 13.92 -0.37
N ILE A 45 8.40 12.87 -0.12
CA ILE A 45 8.05 11.82 0.84
C ILE A 45 7.85 12.41 2.23
N ASP A 46 8.68 13.37 2.63
CA ASP A 46 8.58 14.06 3.92
C ASP A 46 7.30 14.91 4.03
N SER A 47 6.76 15.42 2.91
CA SER A 47 5.52 16.19 2.87
C SER A 47 4.25 15.33 2.98
N LEU A 48 4.37 14.01 2.91
CA LEU A 48 3.28 13.06 3.10
C LEU A 48 2.98 12.85 4.59
N ASN A 49 1.70 12.69 4.92
CA ASN A 49 1.31 12.20 6.24
C ASN A 49 1.60 10.69 6.39
N ASP A 50 1.49 10.16 7.60
CA ASP A 50 1.86 8.77 7.90
C ASP A 50 1.02 7.75 7.11
N ASP A 51 -0.29 7.99 6.98
CA ASP A 51 -1.17 7.13 6.18
C ASP A 51 -0.76 7.12 4.69
N GLN A 52 -0.42 8.29 4.14
CA GLN A 52 0.04 8.42 2.76
C GLN A 52 1.41 7.75 2.54
N LYS A 53 2.31 7.83 3.53
CA LYS A 53 3.60 7.11 3.49
C LYS A 53 3.38 5.61 3.49
N GLU A 54 2.47 5.11 4.33
CA GLU A 54 2.10 3.69 4.34
C GLU A 54 1.49 3.25 3.01
N ALA A 55 0.57 4.05 2.44
CA ALA A 55 -0.02 3.79 1.14
C ALA A 55 1.02 3.77 0.01
N LEU A 56 1.98 4.69 0.03
CA LEU A 56 3.07 4.73 -0.94
C LEU A 56 3.98 3.50 -0.82
N PHE A 57 4.32 3.11 0.41
CA PHE A 57 5.10 1.91 0.69
C PHE A 57 4.36 0.64 0.24
N PHE A 58 3.08 0.51 0.55
CA PHE A 58 2.25 -0.60 0.09
C PHE A 58 2.24 -0.69 -1.44
N LEU A 59 2.03 0.43 -2.13
CA LEU A 59 2.03 0.48 -3.58
C LEU A 59 3.39 0.12 -4.18
N GLU A 60 4.49 0.56 -3.54
CA GLU A 60 5.85 0.13 -3.91
C GLU A 60 5.93 -1.39 -3.88
N GLN A 61 5.55 -2.03 -2.77
CA GLN A 61 5.62 -3.49 -2.64
C GLN A 61 4.77 -4.22 -3.69
N VAL A 62 3.59 -3.70 -4.04
CA VAL A 62 2.72 -4.32 -5.05
C VAL A 62 3.34 -4.28 -6.46
N VAL A 63 4.04 -3.20 -6.78
CA VAL A 63 4.54 -2.91 -8.14
C VAL A 63 6.01 -3.30 -8.32
N LEU A 64 6.80 -3.39 -7.24
CA LEU A 64 8.26 -3.56 -7.27
C LEU A 64 8.71 -4.76 -8.10
N ASP A 65 7.99 -5.88 -7.99
CA ASP A 65 8.32 -7.11 -8.71
C ASP A 65 7.92 -7.07 -10.20
N SER A 66 6.99 -6.19 -10.57
CA SER A 66 6.42 -6.17 -11.93
C SER A 66 6.95 -5.04 -12.79
N ASN A 67 7.06 -3.81 -12.25
CA ASN A 67 7.50 -2.64 -13.02
C ASN A 67 8.15 -1.56 -12.12
N PRO A 68 9.34 -1.83 -11.55
CA PRO A 68 9.99 -0.94 -10.59
C PRO A 68 10.36 0.42 -11.20
N ASP A 69 10.73 0.46 -12.48
CA ASP A 69 11.09 1.70 -13.17
C ASP A 69 9.88 2.61 -13.36
N LYS A 70 8.72 2.04 -13.71
CA LYS A 70 7.49 2.83 -13.82
C LYS A 70 7.02 3.34 -12.46
N PHE A 71 7.17 2.56 -11.38
CA PHE A 71 6.89 3.06 -10.04
C PHE A 71 7.76 4.29 -9.68
N ASN A 72 9.05 4.27 -10.03
CA ASN A 72 9.92 5.42 -9.80
C ASN A 72 9.52 6.67 -10.60
N GLN A 73 8.78 6.52 -11.70
CA GLN A 73 8.28 7.66 -12.47
C GLN A 73 7.13 8.40 -11.78
N ILE A 74 6.50 7.84 -10.72
CA ILE A 74 5.45 8.53 -9.95
C ILE A 74 5.97 9.89 -9.46
N PHE A 75 7.23 9.95 -9.04
CA PHE A 75 7.86 11.17 -8.51
C PHE A 75 8.12 12.25 -9.57
N ASN A 76 7.88 11.96 -10.86
CA ASN A 76 7.89 12.95 -11.93
C ASN A 76 6.52 13.62 -12.13
N LEU A 77 5.48 13.14 -11.45
CA LEU A 77 4.14 13.71 -11.49
C LEU A 77 4.00 14.90 -10.53
N ASN A 78 2.94 15.68 -10.74
CA ASN A 78 2.56 16.74 -9.82
C ASN A 78 2.18 16.15 -8.44
N GLU A 79 2.69 16.73 -7.37
CA GLU A 79 2.44 16.32 -5.98
C GLU A 79 0.95 16.17 -5.64
N VAL A 80 0.08 17.06 -6.14
CA VAL A 80 -1.38 16.98 -5.93
C VAL A 80 -1.93 15.67 -6.51
N LYS A 81 -1.52 15.31 -7.73
CA LYS A 81 -1.97 14.07 -8.38
C LYS A 81 -1.51 12.83 -7.60
N ILE A 82 -0.28 12.85 -7.08
CA ILE A 82 0.24 11.75 -6.27
C ILE A 82 -0.56 11.64 -4.97
N LYS A 83 -0.83 12.76 -4.29
CA LYS A 83 -1.62 12.80 -3.04
C LYS A 83 -3.06 12.33 -3.24
N GLU A 84 -3.71 12.66 -4.35
CA GLU A 84 -5.05 12.16 -4.69
C GLU A 84 -5.07 10.63 -4.89
N MET A 85 -4.11 10.10 -5.64
CA MET A 85 -3.94 8.66 -5.83
C MET A 85 -3.70 7.97 -4.47
N LEU A 86 -2.80 8.50 -3.65
CA LEU A 86 -2.50 7.94 -2.33
C LEU A 86 -3.71 8.00 -1.39
N ALA A 87 -4.54 9.05 -1.45
CA ALA A 87 -5.75 9.16 -0.64
C ALA A 87 -6.74 8.01 -0.93
N THR A 88 -6.84 7.58 -2.19
CA THR A 88 -7.66 6.43 -2.57
C THR A 88 -7.11 5.13 -1.99
N VAL A 89 -5.78 4.93 -2.09
CA VAL A 89 -5.12 3.76 -1.49
C VAL A 89 -5.28 3.75 0.03
N VAL A 90 -5.11 4.89 0.70
CA VAL A 90 -5.34 5.05 2.14
C VAL A 90 -6.75 4.61 2.52
N LYS A 91 -7.77 5.07 1.78
CA LYS A 91 -9.17 4.70 2.04
C LYS A 91 -9.37 3.19 1.99
N CYS A 92 -8.83 2.51 0.97
CA CYS A 92 -8.90 1.05 0.85
C CYS A 92 -8.16 0.32 1.98
N LEU A 93 -6.97 0.79 2.36
CA LEU A 93 -6.20 0.18 3.45
C LEU A 93 -6.91 0.33 4.80
N GLN A 94 -7.52 1.49 5.07
CA GLN A 94 -8.31 1.72 6.28
C GLN A 94 -9.56 0.83 6.32
N ALA A 95 -10.29 0.70 5.21
CA ALA A 95 -11.44 -0.20 5.10
C ALA A 95 -11.03 -1.66 5.37
N LYS A 96 -9.95 -2.14 4.75
CA LYS A 96 -9.39 -3.47 5.00
C LYS A 96 -9.04 -3.70 6.47
N ARG A 97 -8.39 -2.74 7.14
CA ARG A 97 -8.05 -2.85 8.57
C ARG A 97 -9.30 -2.94 9.43
N LYS A 98 -10.30 -2.10 9.14
CA LYS A 98 -11.59 -2.13 9.84
C LYS A 98 -12.28 -3.48 9.68
N ALA A 99 -12.39 -3.99 8.45
CA ALA A 99 -12.97 -5.30 8.17
C ALA A 99 -12.24 -6.43 8.93
N LYS A 100 -10.91 -6.40 8.97
CA LYS A 100 -10.11 -7.36 9.74
C LYS A 100 -10.43 -7.31 11.23
N MET A 101 -10.45 -6.13 11.85
CA MET A 101 -10.78 -5.96 13.27
C MET A 101 -12.21 -6.41 13.60
N ASP A 102 -13.16 -6.07 12.73
CA ASP A 102 -14.57 -6.46 12.90
C ASP A 102 -14.70 -8.01 12.81
N LEU A 103 -13.97 -8.67 11.90
CA LEU A 103 -13.96 -10.14 11.79
C LEU A 103 -13.18 -10.86 12.90
N GLU A 104 -12.18 -10.22 13.50
CA GLU A 104 -11.42 -10.79 14.62
C GLU A 104 -12.21 -10.77 15.93
N SER A 105 -13.08 -9.77 16.10
CA SER A 105 -13.94 -9.63 17.28
C SER A 105 -15.32 -10.31 17.12
N SER A 106 -15.64 -10.83 15.94
CA SER A 106 -16.94 -11.43 15.64
C SER A 106 -17.08 -12.86 16.19
N ASN A 107 -18.24 -13.12 16.81
CA ASN A 107 -18.69 -14.46 17.19
C ASN A 107 -19.66 -15.07 16.14
N ASP A 108 -19.78 -14.46 14.96
CA ASP A 108 -20.67 -14.94 13.91
C ASP A 108 -20.24 -16.33 13.41
N PRO A 109 -21.15 -17.31 13.31
CA PRO A 109 -20.83 -18.66 12.81
C PRO A 109 -20.24 -18.67 11.39
N ASN A 110 -20.48 -17.63 10.59
CA ASN A 110 -19.97 -17.49 9.22
C ASN A 110 -18.64 -16.72 9.12
N VAL A 111 -18.01 -16.36 10.25
CA VAL A 111 -16.77 -15.55 10.26
C VAL A 111 -15.65 -16.16 9.41
N ALA A 112 -15.57 -17.49 9.33
CA ALA A 112 -14.57 -18.18 8.52
C ALA A 112 -14.75 -17.90 7.02
N ASN A 113 -15.99 -17.92 6.53
CA ASN A 113 -16.31 -17.59 5.14
C ASN A 113 -16.04 -16.11 4.86
N ALA A 114 -16.41 -15.21 5.78
CA ALA A 114 -16.12 -13.78 5.64
C ALA A 114 -14.60 -13.49 5.60
N LYS A 115 -13.79 -14.20 6.40
CA LYS A 115 -12.32 -14.11 6.32
C LYS A 115 -11.77 -14.56 4.96
N GLN A 116 -12.34 -15.61 4.36
CA GLN A 116 -11.97 -16.03 3.00
C GLN A 116 -12.37 -14.99 1.95
N GLN A 117 -13.54 -14.37 2.07
CA GLN A 117 -13.97 -13.28 1.19
C GLN A 117 -13.04 -12.07 1.31
N LEU A 118 -12.66 -11.67 2.52
CA LEU A 118 -11.71 -10.58 2.75
C LEU A 118 -10.37 -10.84 2.04
N LEU A 119 -9.85 -12.07 2.12
CA LEU A 119 -8.63 -12.47 1.39
C LEU A 119 -8.80 -12.39 -0.12
N GLN A 120 -9.98 -12.74 -0.64
CA GLN A 120 -10.26 -12.66 -2.07
C GLN A 120 -10.32 -11.21 -2.56
N VAL A 121 -10.98 -10.32 -1.81
CA VAL A 121 -11.02 -8.88 -2.09
C VAL A 121 -9.61 -8.30 -2.08
N GLU A 122 -8.79 -8.67 -1.09
CA GLU A 122 -7.39 -8.25 -1.02
C GLU A 122 -6.58 -8.69 -2.25
N LYS A 123 -6.69 -9.95 -2.66
CA LYS A 123 -5.99 -10.47 -3.84
C LYS A 123 -6.40 -9.72 -5.11
N THR A 124 -7.70 -9.51 -5.31
CA THR A 124 -8.23 -8.76 -6.45
C THR A 124 -7.76 -7.29 -6.42
N TYR A 125 -7.73 -6.67 -5.25
CA TYR A 125 -7.24 -5.30 -5.09
C TYR A 125 -5.76 -5.18 -5.48
N ILE A 126 -4.89 -6.05 -4.94
CA ILE A 126 -3.46 -6.08 -5.26
C ILE A 126 -3.23 -6.31 -6.76
N GLU A 127 -3.96 -7.24 -7.36
CA GLU A 127 -3.81 -7.54 -8.79
C GLU A 127 -4.23 -6.35 -9.66
N ASN A 128 -5.34 -5.68 -9.35
CA ASN A 128 -5.78 -4.50 -10.10
C ASN A 128 -4.78 -3.33 -10.00
N LEU A 129 -4.20 -3.11 -8.81
CA LEU A 129 -3.13 -2.14 -8.64
C LEU A 129 -1.90 -2.52 -9.50
N ARG A 130 -1.45 -3.76 -9.43
CA ARG A 130 -0.32 -4.25 -10.25
C ARG A 130 -0.59 -4.07 -11.75
N GLN A 131 -1.75 -4.49 -12.23
CA GLN A 131 -2.14 -4.37 -13.63
C GLN A 131 -2.23 -2.92 -14.11
N SER A 132 -2.61 -1.99 -13.24
CA SER A 132 -2.61 -0.55 -13.57
C SER A 132 -1.23 -0.04 -13.96
N PHE A 133 -0.16 -0.58 -13.35
CA PHE A 133 1.22 -0.24 -13.71
C PHE A 133 1.76 -1.08 -14.88
N VAL A 134 1.31 -2.32 -15.05
CA VAL A 134 1.79 -3.19 -16.14
C VAL A 134 1.20 -2.79 -17.49
N THR A 135 -0.11 -2.52 -17.56
CA THR A 135 -0.85 -2.41 -18.82
C THR A 135 -0.85 -1.02 -19.45
N THR A 136 -0.70 0.02 -18.64
CA THR A 136 -0.72 1.42 -19.12
C THR A 136 0.54 1.78 -19.90
N LYS A 137 0.48 2.82 -20.73
CA LYS A 137 1.68 3.30 -21.43
C LYS A 137 2.39 4.38 -20.63
N SER A 138 1.62 5.26 -19.99
CA SER A 138 2.16 6.37 -19.19
C SER A 138 1.96 6.14 -17.69
N ILE A 139 2.83 6.78 -16.88
CA ILE A 139 2.67 6.78 -15.42
C ILE A 139 1.44 7.59 -14.98
N GLU A 140 1.07 8.61 -15.74
CA GLU A 140 -0.14 9.39 -15.47
C GLU A 140 -1.40 8.54 -15.63
N GLU A 141 -1.50 7.71 -16.67
CA GLU A 141 -2.57 6.73 -16.83
C GLU A 141 -2.60 5.75 -15.66
N ALA A 142 -1.46 5.18 -15.27
CA ALA A 142 -1.38 4.24 -14.15
C ALA A 142 -1.90 4.86 -12.84
N CYS A 143 -1.44 6.07 -12.50
CA CYS A 143 -1.88 6.77 -11.30
C CYS A 143 -3.37 7.15 -11.36
N ASN A 144 -3.90 7.51 -12.54
CA ASN A 144 -5.32 7.78 -12.71
C ASN A 144 -6.18 6.53 -12.53
N LEU A 145 -5.74 5.37 -13.03
CA LEU A 145 -6.44 4.09 -12.79
C LEU A 145 -6.47 3.75 -11.30
N VAL A 146 -5.34 3.87 -10.60
CA VAL A 146 -5.27 3.65 -9.15
C VAL A 146 -6.16 4.62 -8.39
N LYS A 147 -6.13 5.92 -8.73
CA LYS A 147 -6.98 6.95 -8.11
C LYS A 147 -8.47 6.64 -8.27
N ASN A 148 -8.88 6.09 -9.40
CA ASN A 148 -10.29 5.82 -9.68
C ASN A 148 -10.74 4.43 -9.21
N TYR A 149 -9.83 3.61 -8.67
CA TYR A 149 -10.11 2.27 -8.20
C TYR A 149 -10.33 2.24 -6.68
N ASP A 150 -11.51 2.70 -6.27
CA ASP A 150 -11.96 2.64 -4.89
C ASP A 150 -12.63 1.29 -4.57
N ALA A 151 -11.86 0.39 -3.94
CA ALA A 151 -12.34 -0.90 -3.47
C ALA A 151 -12.78 -0.87 -2.00
N SER A 152 -12.87 0.31 -1.36
CA SER A 152 -13.15 0.41 0.07
C SER A 152 -14.50 -0.17 0.49
N ALA A 153 -15.52 -0.10 -0.38
CA ALA A 153 -16.83 -0.70 -0.09
C ALA A 153 -16.85 -2.23 -0.22
N SER A 154 -15.86 -2.81 -0.90
CA SER A 154 -15.71 -4.26 -1.02
C SER A 154 -15.00 -4.87 0.19
N PHE A 155 -14.22 -4.06 0.92
CA PHE A 155 -13.55 -4.43 2.17
C PHE A 155 -14.49 -4.27 3.35
#